data_AF-A0A2P7YUE9-F1
#
_entry.id   AF-A0A2P7YUE9-F1
#
_cell.length_a   1.000
_cell.length_b   1.000
_cell.length_c   1.000
_cell.angle_alpha   90.00
_cell.angle_beta   90.00
_cell.angle_gamma   90.00
#
_symmetry.space_group_name_H-M   'P 1'
#
loop_
_entity.id
_entity.type
_entity.pdbx_description
1 polymer ?
#
loop_
_entity_poly.entity_id
_entity_poly.type
_entity_poly.pdbx_seq_one_letter_code
_entity_poly.pdbx_strand_id
1 'polypeptide(L)'
;MVKSKKNQVLELDFDKLEKLEHLKPVPKSRSLSITSIESEDGSMKEILKPPPRKDFDDLVAFESYIRDETWDNDFDYCHAHLQYYPPFIMKEIKGNMEKIKPTMNKNSRKFRRNLQHHIKRHLMTEMAKCSGFQMDFGKATMEELPKNIVWKFKDEGHHGFTEEEEDLYDRHWKLELEVKCNNETPMVEVDYKAIPL
;
A
#
# COMPACT_ATOMS: atom_id res chain seq x y z
N MET A 1 -9.93 5.32 40.69
CA MET A 1 -8.78 5.59 39.79
C MET A 1 -8.83 4.60 38.64
N VAL A 2 -9.28 5.03 37.46
CA VAL A 2 -9.37 4.18 36.27
C VAL A 2 -7.99 4.19 35.60
N LYS A 3 -7.29 3.06 35.61
CA LYS A 3 -6.00 2.90 34.92
C LYS A 3 -6.27 2.88 33.41
N SER A 4 -5.79 3.93 32.72
CA SER A 4 -5.71 3.99 31.27
C SER A 4 -4.99 2.76 30.73
N LYS A 5 -5.66 1.99 29.85
CA LYS A 5 -5.02 0.94 29.05
C LYS A 5 -4.03 1.66 28.12
N LYS A 6 -2.72 1.48 28.37
CA LYS A 6 -1.70 1.78 27.38
C LYS A 6 -2.05 0.98 26.12
N ASN A 7 -2.35 1.66 25.01
CA ASN A 7 -2.24 1.07 23.68
C ASN A 7 -0.79 0.58 23.56
N GLN A 8 -0.59 -0.73 23.73
CA GLN A 8 0.63 -1.37 23.25
C GLN A 8 0.56 -1.30 21.74
N VAL A 9 1.25 -0.32 21.17
CA VAL A 9 1.66 -0.36 19.78
C VAL A 9 2.55 -1.59 19.68
N LEU A 10 2.02 -2.68 19.12
CA LEU A 10 2.82 -3.84 18.74
C LEU A 10 3.70 -3.38 17.58
N GLU A 11 4.90 -2.89 17.89
CA GLU A 11 5.89 -2.63 16.85
C GLU A 11 6.18 -3.95 16.13
N LEU A 12 5.96 -3.96 14.81
CA LEU A 12 6.32 -5.09 13.97
C LEU A 12 7.85 -5.21 13.98
N ASP A 13 8.35 -6.39 14.35
CA ASP A 13 9.79 -6.67 14.32
C ASP A 13 10.19 -6.99 12.88
N PHE A 14 10.49 -5.93 12.12
CA PHE A 14 10.81 -6.03 10.69
C PHE A 14 12.05 -6.86 10.38
N ASP A 15 12.92 -7.11 11.36
CA ASP A 15 14.15 -7.89 11.19
C ASP A 15 13.91 -9.40 11.31
N LYS A 16 12.71 -9.82 11.74
CA LYS A 16 12.29 -11.23 11.82
C LYS A 16 11.26 -11.65 10.78
N LEU A 17 10.98 -10.81 9.79
CA LEU A 17 10.00 -11.12 8.76
C LEU A 17 10.57 -12.18 7.79
N GLU A 18 9.82 -13.26 7.60
CA GLU A 18 10.15 -14.29 6.61
C GLU A 18 10.01 -13.71 5.19
N LYS A 19 11.01 -13.99 4.36
CA LYS A 19 10.97 -13.65 2.94
C LYS A 19 10.14 -14.69 2.20
N LEU A 20 9.39 -14.23 1.20
CA LEU A 20 8.73 -15.10 0.25
C LEU A 20 9.78 -15.58 -0.75
N GLU A 21 10.50 -16.66 -0.41
CA GLU A 21 11.57 -17.20 -1.26
C GLU A 21 11.04 -17.93 -2.50
N HIS A 22 9.82 -18.48 -2.42
CA HIS A 22 9.19 -19.24 -3.49
C HIS A 22 7.71 -18.92 -3.62
N LEU A 23 7.23 -18.89 -4.86
CA LEU A 23 5.81 -18.76 -5.17
C LEU A 23 5.07 -20.05 -4.84
N LYS A 24 3.79 -19.88 -4.53
CA LYS A 24 2.85 -20.97 -4.28
C LYS A 24 1.70 -20.88 -5.29
N PRO A 25 0.98 -21.98 -5.55
CA PRO A 25 -0.20 -21.96 -6.40
C PRO A 25 -1.25 -20.94 -5.92
N VAL A 26 -2.00 -20.37 -6.85
CA VAL A 26 -3.10 -19.45 -6.55
C VAL A 26 -4.11 -20.10 -5.60
N PRO A 27 -4.51 -19.42 -4.49
CA PRO A 27 -5.52 -19.95 -3.59
C PRO A 27 -6.86 -20.20 -4.28
N LYS A 28 -7.50 -21.34 -3.95
CA LYS A 28 -8.83 -21.69 -4.49
C LYS A 28 -9.93 -20.69 -4.12
N SER A 29 -9.74 -19.92 -3.04
CA SER A 29 -10.61 -18.80 -2.64
C SER A 29 -10.72 -17.74 -3.74
N ARG A 30 -9.67 -17.54 -4.54
CA ARG A 30 -9.63 -16.51 -5.60
C ARG A 30 -10.59 -16.80 -6.74
N SER A 31 -10.82 -18.08 -7.07
CA SER A 31 -11.75 -18.48 -8.13
C SER A 31 -13.18 -17.95 -7.90
N LEU A 32 -13.55 -17.64 -6.65
CA LEU A 32 -14.85 -17.06 -6.30
C LEU A 32 -15.00 -15.57 -6.70
N SER A 33 -13.88 -14.89 -7.00
CA SER A 33 -13.86 -13.47 -7.39
C SER A 33 -13.94 -13.26 -8.91
N ILE A 34 -13.94 -14.34 -9.69
CA ILE A 34 -14.06 -14.31 -11.14
C ILE A 34 -15.54 -14.13 -11.51
N THR A 35 -15.82 -13.16 -12.37
CA THR A 35 -17.16 -12.98 -12.96
C THR A 35 -17.12 -13.02 -14.47
N SER A 36 -18.01 -13.80 -15.08
CA SER A 36 -18.20 -13.84 -16.52
C SER A 36 -19.03 -12.63 -16.95
N ILE A 37 -18.47 -11.79 -17.81
CA ILE A 37 -19.20 -10.73 -18.51
C ILE A 37 -19.30 -11.04 -19.99
N GLU A 38 -20.43 -10.71 -20.60
CA GLU A 38 -20.63 -10.82 -22.03
C GLU A 38 -20.01 -9.59 -22.71
N SER A 39 -19.02 -9.83 -23.58
CA SER A 39 -18.40 -8.77 -24.39
C SER A 39 -19.32 -8.36 -25.54
N GLU A 40 -19.10 -7.17 -26.11
CA GLU A 40 -19.89 -6.65 -27.24
C GLU A 40 -19.91 -7.60 -28.46
N ASP A 41 -18.90 -8.47 -28.56
CA ASP A 41 -18.75 -9.47 -29.63
C ASP A 41 -19.53 -10.77 -29.37
N GLY A 42 -20.30 -10.87 -28.27
CA GLY A 42 -21.00 -12.08 -27.85
C GLY A 42 -20.11 -13.16 -27.20
N SER A 43 -18.85 -12.85 -26.90
CA SER A 43 -17.93 -13.74 -26.17
C SER A 43 -18.02 -13.50 -24.66
N MET A 44 -18.07 -14.58 -23.85
CA MET A 44 -17.92 -14.46 -22.40
C MET A 44 -16.45 -14.25 -22.05
N LYS A 45 -16.13 -13.13 -21.38
CA LYS A 45 -14.82 -12.89 -20.76
C LYS A 45 -14.95 -13.05 -19.26
N GLU A 46 -14.09 -13.88 -18.69
CA GLU A 46 -13.90 -13.93 -17.25
C GLU A 46 -13.07 -12.73 -16.83
N ILE A 47 -13.67 -11.85 -16.00
CA ILE A 47 -12.99 -10.70 -15.43
C ILE A 47 -12.90 -10.90 -13.92
N LEU A 48 -11.67 -10.81 -13.42
CA LEU A 48 -11.41 -10.73 -12.00
C LEU A 48 -11.88 -9.37 -11.49
N LYS A 49 -12.80 -9.37 -10.51
CA LYS A 49 -13.21 -8.13 -9.85
C LYS A 49 -12.02 -7.49 -9.14
N PRO A 50 -11.98 -6.16 -8.96
CA PRO A 50 -10.96 -5.55 -8.11
C PRO A 50 -11.10 -6.06 -6.66
N PRO A 51 -9.98 -6.27 -5.95
CA PRO A 51 -10.02 -6.76 -4.58
C PRO A 51 -10.81 -5.80 -3.66
N PRO A 52 -11.50 -6.35 -2.65
CA PRO A 52 -12.28 -5.53 -1.72
C PRO A 52 -11.35 -4.60 -0.95
N ARG A 53 -11.70 -3.31 -0.92
CA ARG A 53 -10.94 -2.28 -0.22
C ARG A 53 -11.02 -2.48 1.29
N LYS A 54 -9.88 -2.52 1.96
CA LYS A 54 -9.76 -2.45 3.43
C LYS A 54 -9.17 -1.10 3.83
N ASP A 55 -9.84 -0.39 4.74
CA ASP A 55 -9.43 0.94 5.21
C ASP A 55 -8.69 0.85 6.56
N PHE A 56 -7.62 1.62 6.68
CA PHE A 56 -6.74 1.70 7.84
C PHE A 56 -6.47 3.16 8.21
N ASP A 57 -6.30 3.43 9.50
CA ASP A 57 -5.96 4.74 10.06
C ASP A 57 -4.56 4.79 10.71
N ASP A 58 -3.90 3.63 10.77
CA ASP A 58 -2.58 3.46 11.37
C ASP A 58 -1.64 2.63 10.47
N LEU A 59 -0.36 3.03 10.45
CA LEU A 59 0.68 2.38 9.65
C LEU A 59 0.89 0.93 10.07
N VAL A 60 0.89 0.66 11.38
CA VAL A 60 1.15 -0.69 11.90
C VAL A 60 0.06 -1.67 11.48
N ALA A 61 -1.20 -1.24 11.51
CA ALA A 61 -2.32 -2.05 11.06
C ALA A 61 -2.25 -2.33 9.55
N PHE A 62 -1.90 -1.32 8.75
CA PHE A 62 -1.71 -1.45 7.32
C PHE A 62 -0.54 -2.39 6.96
N GLU A 63 0.58 -2.28 7.66
CA GLU A 63 1.76 -3.14 7.46
C GLU A 63 1.50 -4.58 7.89
N SER A 64 0.81 -4.77 9.02
CA SER A 64 0.37 -6.09 9.48
C SER A 64 -0.54 -6.74 8.44
N TYR A 65 -1.45 -5.96 7.86
CA TYR A 65 -2.34 -6.43 6.82
C TYR A 65 -1.58 -6.97 5.60
N ILE A 66 -0.60 -6.21 5.08
CA ILE A 66 0.19 -6.64 3.93
C ILE A 66 0.94 -7.94 4.24
N ARG A 67 1.54 -8.05 5.43
CA ARG A 67 2.23 -9.27 5.86
C ARG A 67 1.30 -10.46 5.94
N ASP A 68 0.14 -10.28 6.55
CA ASP A 68 -0.83 -11.35 6.77
C ASP A 68 -1.38 -11.86 5.40
N GLU A 69 -1.60 -10.97 4.42
CA GLU A 69 -1.97 -11.36 3.05
C GLU A 69 -0.85 -12.15 2.33
N THR A 70 0.42 -11.85 2.59
CA THR A 70 1.54 -12.70 2.13
C THR A 70 1.48 -14.08 2.77
N TRP A 71 1.21 -14.17 4.07
CA TRP A 71 1.13 -15.44 4.80
C TRP A 71 -0.04 -16.31 4.33
N ASP A 72 -1.18 -15.67 4.07
CA ASP A 72 -2.38 -16.30 3.53
C ASP A 72 -2.27 -16.61 2.02
N ASN A 73 -1.14 -16.24 1.40
CA ASN A 73 -0.85 -16.47 -0.01
C ASN A 73 -1.80 -15.70 -0.96
N ASP A 74 -2.34 -14.56 -0.54
CA ASP A 74 -3.25 -13.68 -1.29
C ASP A 74 -2.65 -12.30 -1.63
N PHE A 75 -1.33 -12.14 -1.44
CA PHE A 75 -0.59 -10.89 -1.66
C PHE A 75 -0.74 -10.23 -3.04
N ASP A 76 -0.99 -11.01 -4.08
CA ASP A 76 -1.17 -10.58 -5.47
C ASP A 76 -2.63 -10.21 -5.81
N TYR A 77 -3.53 -10.28 -4.83
CA TYR A 77 -4.94 -9.86 -4.96
C TYR A 77 -5.41 -9.12 -3.70
N CYS A 78 -4.90 -7.92 -3.47
CA CYS A 78 -5.25 -7.12 -2.30
C CYS A 78 -5.45 -5.63 -2.60
N HIS A 79 -6.26 -4.96 -1.78
CA HIS A 79 -6.50 -3.53 -1.86
C HIS A 79 -6.61 -2.93 -0.46
N ALA A 80 -5.61 -2.14 -0.09
CA ALA A 80 -5.52 -1.48 1.19
C ALA A 80 -5.49 0.04 1.01
N HIS A 81 -6.28 0.74 1.80
CA HIS A 81 -6.29 2.19 1.85
C HIS A 81 -5.92 2.65 3.25
N LEU A 82 -4.93 3.53 3.36
CA LEU A 82 -4.43 4.06 4.62
C LEU A 82 -4.60 5.58 4.64
N GLN A 83 -5.18 6.11 5.71
CA GLN A 83 -5.29 7.54 5.94
C GLN A 83 -4.67 7.91 7.29
N TYR A 84 -3.56 8.66 7.26
CA TYR A 84 -2.77 8.90 8.46
C TYR A 84 -2.09 10.28 8.47
N TYR A 85 -1.60 10.67 9.64
CA TYR A 85 -0.70 11.81 9.79
C TYR A 85 0.74 11.34 9.72
N PRO A 86 1.56 11.86 8.78
CA PRO A 86 2.94 11.43 8.65
C PRO A 86 3.75 11.64 9.95
N PRO A 87 4.68 10.73 10.30
CA PRO A 87 5.43 10.81 11.55
C PRO A 87 6.17 12.13 11.77
N PHE A 88 6.65 12.77 10.69
CA PHE A 88 7.34 14.06 10.80
C PHE A 88 6.40 15.21 11.20
N ILE A 89 5.11 15.13 10.89
CA ILE A 89 4.09 16.08 11.36
C ILE A 89 3.80 15.82 12.83
N MET A 90 3.54 14.56 13.20
CA MET A 90 3.26 14.17 14.58
C MET A 90 4.39 14.57 15.54
N LYS A 91 5.65 14.44 15.09
CA LYS A 91 6.83 14.93 15.79
C LYS A 91 6.87 16.46 15.91
N GLU A 92 6.57 17.20 14.84
CA GLU A 92 6.57 18.68 14.88
C GLU A 92 5.49 19.24 15.83
N ILE A 93 4.32 18.61 15.88
CA ILE A 93 3.21 19.05 16.74
C ILE A 93 3.24 18.45 18.16
N LYS A 94 4.22 17.58 18.45
CA LYS A 94 4.36 16.85 19.73
C LYS A 94 3.08 16.11 20.12
N GLY A 95 2.40 15.52 19.14
CA GLY A 95 1.14 14.79 19.33
C GLY A 95 -0.10 15.64 19.63
N ASN A 96 -0.03 16.98 19.60
CA ASN A 96 -1.19 17.85 19.79
C ASN A 96 -1.71 18.37 18.45
N MET A 97 -2.89 17.90 18.04
CA MET A 97 -3.56 18.25 16.78
C MET A 97 -3.87 19.75 16.63
N GLU A 98 -4.08 20.47 17.73
CA GLU A 98 -4.34 21.93 17.71
C GLU A 98 -3.12 22.74 17.25
N LYS A 99 -1.92 22.13 17.29
CA LYS A 99 -0.68 22.78 16.85
C LYS A 99 -0.39 22.58 15.37
N ILE A 100 -1.30 21.95 14.61
CA ILE A 100 -1.19 21.84 13.17
C ILE A 100 -1.24 23.25 12.57
N LYS A 101 -0.17 23.63 11.88
CA LYS A 101 -0.12 24.92 11.21
C LYS A 101 -0.85 24.84 9.87
N PRO A 102 -1.53 25.91 9.43
CA PRO A 102 -2.15 25.98 8.09
C PRO A 102 -1.14 25.85 6.93
N THR A 103 0.16 25.89 7.21
CA THR A 103 1.23 25.70 6.22
C THR A 103 1.74 24.25 6.17
N MET A 104 1.20 23.34 6.98
CA MET A 104 1.53 21.91 6.97
C MET A 104 0.61 21.16 5.99
N ASN A 105 0.74 21.44 4.70
CA ASN A 105 -0.07 20.82 3.65
C ASN A 105 0.68 20.83 2.31
N LYS A 106 0.00 20.42 1.23
CA LYS A 106 0.59 20.33 -0.12
C LYS A 106 1.28 21.61 -0.60
N ASN A 107 0.81 22.80 -0.18
CA ASN A 107 1.33 24.08 -0.66
C ASN A 107 2.75 24.34 -0.11
N SER A 108 3.12 23.71 0.99
CA SER A 108 4.45 23.85 1.58
C SER A 108 5.48 22.96 0.88
N ARG A 109 6.54 23.59 0.36
CA ARG A 109 7.69 22.88 -0.23
C ARG A 109 8.41 22.00 0.81
N LYS A 110 8.46 22.43 2.08
CA LYS A 110 9.02 21.64 3.20
C LYS A 110 8.20 20.38 3.41
N PHE A 111 6.87 20.51 3.45
CA PHE A 111 5.95 19.38 3.61
C PHE A 111 6.13 18.36 2.48
N ARG A 112 6.06 18.80 1.21
CA ARG A 112 6.22 17.94 0.03
C ARG A 112 7.54 17.17 0.04
N ARG A 113 8.66 17.84 0.33
CA ARG A 113 9.98 17.20 0.40
C ARG A 113 10.05 16.15 1.51
N ASN A 114 9.54 16.48 2.69
CA ASN A 114 9.54 15.56 3.83
C ASN A 114 8.64 14.35 3.57
N LEU A 115 7.48 14.56 2.93
CA LEU A 115 6.57 13.50 2.53
C LEU A 115 7.21 12.56 1.49
N GLN A 116 7.83 13.10 0.45
CA GLN A 116 8.55 12.28 -0.54
C GLN A 116 9.69 11.47 0.09
N HIS A 117 10.41 12.05 1.05
CA HIS A 117 11.44 11.34 1.78
C HIS A 117 10.84 10.20 2.62
N HIS A 118 9.73 10.46 3.31
CA HIS A 118 9.02 9.46 4.09
C HIS A 118 8.52 8.31 3.22
N ILE A 119 7.87 8.59 2.08
CA ILE A 119 7.36 7.57 1.15
C ILE A 119 8.50 6.62 0.72
N LYS A 120 9.64 7.16 0.31
CA LYS A 120 10.76 6.35 -0.22
C LYS A 120 11.55 5.59 0.83
N ARG A 121 11.70 6.14 2.03
CA ARG A 121 12.60 5.59 3.08
C ARG A 121 11.89 4.73 4.11
N HIS A 122 10.60 4.95 4.29
CA HIS A 122 9.79 4.29 5.30
C HIS A 122 8.70 3.50 4.59
N LEU A 123 7.63 4.16 4.12
CA LEU A 123 6.45 3.49 3.57
C LEU A 123 6.79 2.36 2.56
N MET A 124 7.51 2.67 1.48
CA MET A 124 7.87 1.65 0.47
C MET A 124 8.82 0.57 1.01
N THR A 125 9.77 0.97 1.86
CA THR A 125 10.77 0.06 2.43
C THR A 125 10.13 -0.90 3.44
N GLU A 126 9.23 -0.40 4.28
CA GLU A 126 8.48 -1.15 5.28
C GLU A 126 7.46 -2.06 4.59
N MET A 127 6.77 -1.59 3.54
CA MET A 127 5.89 -2.44 2.71
C MET A 127 6.65 -3.61 2.08
N ALA A 128 7.80 -3.38 1.45
CA ALA A 128 8.60 -4.45 0.83
C ALA A 128 9.11 -5.46 1.88
N LYS A 129 9.46 -4.99 3.08
CA LYS A 129 9.83 -5.89 4.18
C LYS A 129 8.65 -6.73 4.66
N CYS A 130 7.47 -6.13 4.81
CA CYS A 130 6.25 -6.82 5.24
C CYS A 130 5.73 -7.81 4.21
N SER A 131 5.79 -7.47 2.92
CA SER A 131 5.30 -8.33 1.87
C SER A 131 6.21 -9.53 1.61
N GLY A 132 7.49 -9.45 2.00
CA GLY A 132 8.45 -10.54 1.84
C GLY A 132 9.02 -10.69 0.43
N PHE A 133 8.64 -9.83 -0.53
CA PHE A 133 9.15 -9.83 -1.91
C PHE A 133 9.69 -8.44 -2.30
N GLN A 134 10.45 -8.38 -3.39
CA GLN A 134 11.05 -7.13 -3.84
C GLN A 134 9.99 -6.25 -4.50
N MET A 135 9.84 -5.01 -4.04
CA MET A 135 8.99 -4.01 -4.69
C MET A 135 9.87 -2.96 -5.36
N ASP A 136 9.91 -2.97 -6.69
CA ASP A 136 10.69 -2.05 -7.52
C ASP A 136 9.78 -0.96 -8.11
N PHE A 137 9.22 -0.15 -7.22
CA PHE A 137 8.49 1.05 -7.63
C PHE A 137 9.43 1.99 -8.40
N GLY A 138 9.20 2.11 -9.70
CA GLY A 138 9.97 2.96 -10.59
C GLY A 138 9.80 4.45 -10.32
N LYS A 139 9.91 5.27 -11.37
CA LYS A 139 9.76 6.72 -11.20
C LYS A 139 8.29 7.06 -10.93
N ALA A 140 8.05 7.77 -9.82
CA ALA A 140 6.73 8.31 -9.51
C ALA A 140 6.22 9.23 -10.64
N THR A 141 4.98 9.02 -11.04
CA THR A 141 4.23 10.02 -11.81
C THR A 141 3.56 10.95 -10.82
N MET A 142 3.88 12.24 -10.90
CA MET A 142 3.31 13.27 -10.03
C MET A 142 2.26 14.06 -10.79
N GLU A 143 1.05 14.10 -10.23
CA GLU A 143 -0.07 14.84 -10.75
C GLU A 143 -0.45 15.93 -9.74
N GLU A 144 -0.23 17.19 -10.11
CA GLU A 144 -0.60 18.33 -9.28
C GLU A 144 -1.98 18.84 -9.72
N LEU A 145 -2.95 18.63 -8.84
CA LEU A 145 -4.33 19.05 -9.00
C LEU A 145 -4.58 20.30 -8.13
N PRO A 146 -5.65 21.07 -8.38
CA PRO A 146 -5.93 22.30 -7.63
C PRO A 146 -6.00 22.08 -6.12
N LYS A 147 -6.65 20.99 -5.68
CA LYS A 147 -6.87 20.68 -4.25
C LYS A 147 -5.87 19.70 -3.66
N ASN A 148 -5.21 18.89 -4.47
CA ASN A 148 -4.36 17.80 -4.00
C ASN A 148 -3.14 17.59 -4.89
N ILE A 149 -2.14 16.89 -4.37
CA ILE A 149 -1.04 16.35 -5.17
C ILE A 149 -1.08 14.85 -5.00
N VAL A 150 -0.97 14.14 -6.12
CA VAL A 150 -1.02 12.70 -6.20
C VAL A 150 0.31 12.19 -6.76
N TRP A 151 0.92 11.25 -6.06
CA TRP A 151 2.06 10.48 -6.53
C TRP A 151 1.61 9.07 -6.83
N LYS A 152 1.72 8.67 -8.09
CA LYS A 152 1.39 7.33 -8.57
C LYS A 152 2.68 6.57 -8.84
N PHE A 153 2.80 5.41 -8.23
CA PHE A 153 3.89 4.47 -8.43
C PHE A 153 3.29 3.18 -8.98
N LYS A 154 3.99 2.60 -9.94
CA LYS A 154 3.64 1.32 -10.55
C LYS A 154 4.86 0.44 -10.54
N ASP A 155 4.62 -0.83 -10.26
CA ASP A 155 5.58 -1.90 -10.38
C ASP A 155 4.92 -3.05 -11.14
N GLU A 156 5.51 -3.37 -12.29
CA GLU A 156 5.09 -4.44 -13.20
C GLU A 156 6.28 -5.40 -13.42
N GLY A 157 7.28 -5.39 -12.53
CA GLY A 157 8.42 -6.30 -12.59
C GLY A 157 8.11 -7.69 -12.03
N HIS A 158 9.15 -8.52 -11.93
CA HIS A 158 9.05 -9.91 -11.45
C HIS A 158 9.12 -10.06 -9.93
N HIS A 159 9.07 -8.95 -9.19
CA HIS A 159 9.08 -8.89 -7.72
C HIS A 159 10.20 -9.67 -7.00
N GLY A 160 11.31 -9.96 -7.70
CA GLY A 160 12.44 -10.74 -7.20
C GLY A 160 12.38 -12.25 -7.52
N PHE A 161 11.35 -12.71 -8.24
CA PHE A 161 11.20 -14.08 -8.73
C PHE A 161 11.72 -14.22 -10.16
N THR A 162 11.94 -15.47 -10.59
CA THR A 162 12.29 -15.79 -11.97
C THR A 162 11.04 -15.99 -12.82
N GLU A 163 11.08 -15.59 -14.09
CA GLU A 163 9.98 -15.82 -15.05
C GLU A 163 9.51 -17.29 -15.08
N GLU A 164 10.44 -18.25 -14.98
CA GLU A 164 10.13 -19.68 -14.95
C GLU A 164 9.23 -20.08 -13.77
N GLU A 165 9.38 -19.40 -12.63
CA GLU A 165 8.58 -19.67 -11.42
C GLU A 165 7.22 -18.98 -11.49
N GLU A 166 7.17 -17.75 -12.01
CA GLU A 166 5.91 -17.03 -12.23
C GLU A 166 5.03 -17.78 -13.24
N ASP A 167 5.60 -18.28 -14.33
CA ASP A 167 4.90 -19.07 -15.35
C ASP A 167 4.48 -20.44 -14.84
N LEU A 168 5.27 -21.06 -13.95
CA LEU A 168 4.92 -22.35 -13.35
C LEU A 168 3.64 -22.27 -12.51
N TYR A 169 3.43 -21.13 -11.84
CA TYR A 169 2.25 -20.91 -10.98
C TYR A 169 1.20 -19.98 -11.60
N ASP A 170 1.40 -19.56 -12.86
CA ASP A 170 0.56 -18.60 -13.58
C ASP A 170 0.27 -17.35 -12.73
N ARG A 171 1.34 -16.78 -12.18
CA ARG A 171 1.26 -15.80 -11.09
C ARG A 171 2.04 -14.54 -11.41
N HIS A 172 1.46 -13.76 -12.30
CA HIS A 172 1.92 -12.43 -12.68
C HIS A 172 1.02 -11.39 -12.04
N TRP A 173 1.59 -10.36 -11.42
CA TRP A 173 0.79 -9.26 -10.85
C TRP A 173 1.53 -7.94 -10.92
N LYS A 174 0.74 -6.87 -10.91
CA LYS A 174 1.23 -5.50 -10.79
C LYS A 174 0.88 -4.92 -9.43
N LEU A 175 1.73 -4.01 -8.98
CA LEU A 175 1.49 -3.20 -7.79
C LEU A 175 1.25 -1.76 -8.21
N GLU A 176 0.16 -1.18 -7.71
CA GLU A 176 -0.17 0.22 -7.87
C GLU A 176 -0.21 0.86 -6.49
N LEU A 177 0.62 1.89 -6.28
CA LEU A 177 0.66 2.67 -5.06
C LEU A 177 0.36 4.13 -5.39
N GLU A 178 -0.73 4.65 -4.86
CA GLU A 178 -1.10 6.06 -4.96
C GLU A 178 -0.96 6.73 -3.59
N VAL A 179 -0.19 7.82 -3.52
CA VAL A 179 -0.05 8.63 -2.32
C VAL A 179 -0.56 10.03 -2.61
N LYS A 180 -1.52 10.49 -1.81
CA LYS A 180 -2.24 11.75 -2.01
C LYS A 180 -2.15 12.63 -0.77
N CYS A 181 -1.92 13.92 -1.00
CA CYS A 181 -2.00 14.94 0.05
C CYS A 181 -2.86 16.12 -0.41
N ASN A 182 -3.54 16.78 0.53
CA ASN A 182 -4.45 17.89 0.24
C ASN A 182 -3.90 19.25 0.70
N ASN A 183 -4.62 20.33 0.39
CA ASN A 183 -4.27 21.72 0.73
C ASN A 183 -4.83 22.18 2.09
N GLU A 184 -5.69 21.41 2.74
CA GLU A 184 -6.38 21.82 3.96
C GLU A 184 -5.71 21.26 5.22
N THR A 185 -5.22 20.03 5.14
CA THR A 185 -4.70 19.25 6.27
C THR A 185 -3.36 18.59 5.93
N PRO A 186 -2.54 18.25 6.94
CA PRO A 186 -1.34 17.44 6.75
C PRO A 186 -1.61 15.95 6.52
N MET A 187 -2.88 15.56 6.39
CA MET A 187 -3.28 14.17 6.26
C MET A 187 -2.84 13.62 4.90
N VAL A 188 -2.38 12.38 4.91
CA VAL A 188 -1.93 11.65 3.74
C VAL A 188 -2.81 10.44 3.56
N GLU A 189 -3.29 10.28 2.33
CA GLU A 189 -4.04 9.12 1.86
C GLU A 189 -3.09 8.26 1.03
N VAL A 190 -3.08 6.96 1.29
CA VAL A 190 -2.31 5.95 0.57
C VAL A 190 -3.30 4.91 0.09
N ASP A 191 -3.24 4.57 -1.18
CA ASP A 191 -4.04 3.53 -1.81
C ASP A 191 -3.07 2.55 -2.45
N TYR A 192 -3.03 1.33 -1.91
CA TYR A 192 -2.20 0.22 -2.36
C TYR A 192 -3.08 -0.86 -2.97
N LYS A 193 -2.74 -1.27 -4.19
CA LYS A 193 -3.41 -2.33 -4.92
C LYS A 193 -2.38 -3.32 -5.47
N ALA A 194 -2.60 -4.60 -5.22
CA ALA A 194 -1.97 -5.68 -5.95
C ALA A 194 -3.03 -6.35 -6.83
N ILE A 195 -2.77 -6.40 -8.14
CA ILE A 195 -3.74 -6.86 -9.14
C ILE A 195 -3.04 -7.85 -10.06
N PRO A 196 -3.57 -9.07 -10.25
CA PRO A 196 -3.04 -10.02 -11.22
C PRO A 196 -3.05 -9.44 -12.64
N LEU A 197 -2.05 -9.80 -13.45
CA LEU A 197 -1.92 -9.40 -14.85
C LEU A 197 -2.58 -10.41 -15.79
#